data_AF-A0A7R9TGW4-F1
#
_entry.id   AF-A0A7R9TGW4-F1
#
_cell.length_a   1.000
_cell.length_b   1.000
_cell.length_c   1.000
_cell.angle_alpha   90.00
_cell.angle_beta   90.00
_cell.angle_gamma   90.00
#
_symmetry.space_group_name_H-M   'P 1'
#
loop_
_entity.id
_entity.type
_entity.pdbx_description
1 polymer ?
#
loop_
_entity_poly.entity_id
_entity_poly.type
_entity_poly.pdbx_seq_one_letter_code
_entity_poly.pdbx_strand_id
1 'polypeptide(L)'
;ALDGIQDPGNLGTLVRTSLALGWDAVALLPGTCDPFNDKALRAARGGVFRIPIARLGWDELVDFTDARGLARYCADATAANAVDAKEESEDGRGVCLVLGAEGRGLSAEALG
;
A
#
# COMPACT_ATOMS: atom_id res chain seq x y z
N ALA A 1 0.28 0.13 -2.12
CA ALA A 1 1.00 1.34 -1.70
C ALA A 1 0.52 1.79 -0.32
N LEU A 2 1.42 2.30 0.53
CA LEU A 2 1.15 2.71 1.91
C LEU A 2 1.36 4.22 2.05
N ASP A 3 0.29 4.95 2.33
CA ASP A 3 0.24 6.42 2.35
C ASP A 3 0.29 7.01 3.77
N GLY A 4 1.45 7.58 4.08
CA GLY A 4 1.83 8.17 5.36
C GLY A 4 1.45 7.38 6.60
N ILE A 5 1.77 6.08 6.58
CA ILE A 5 1.70 5.22 7.75
C ILE A 5 2.78 5.66 8.75
N GLN A 6 2.36 6.33 9.83
CA GLN A 6 3.28 6.87 10.83
C GLN A 6 3.68 5.87 11.91
N ASP A 7 2.79 4.94 12.28
CA ASP A 7 3.10 3.95 13.32
C ASP A 7 3.94 2.81 12.72
N PRO A 8 5.17 2.58 13.23
CA PRO A 8 6.00 1.49 12.74
C PRO A 8 5.44 0.09 12.95
N GLY A 9 4.63 -0.11 14.00
CA GLY A 9 3.99 -1.39 14.27
C GLY A 9 2.94 -1.71 13.20
N ASN A 10 2.15 -0.73 12.81
CA ASN A 10 1.20 -0.82 11.71
C ASN A 10 1.93 -1.06 10.39
N LEU A 11 3.00 -0.30 10.09
CA LEU A 11 3.82 -0.51 8.90
C LEU A 11 4.37 -1.95 8.84
N GLY A 12 4.99 -2.44 9.91
CA GLY A 12 5.52 -3.79 9.94
C GLY A 12 4.43 -4.86 9.80
N THR A 13 3.28 -4.65 10.42
CA THR A 13 2.13 -5.56 10.27
C THR A 13 1.62 -5.59 8.84
N LEU A 14 1.49 -4.44 8.18
CA LEU A 14 1.07 -4.33 6.79
C LEU A 14 2.06 -5.03 5.85
N VAL A 15 3.37 -4.82 6.02
CA VAL A 15 4.40 -5.52 5.24
C VAL A 15 4.30 -7.04 5.41
N ARG A 16 4.11 -7.52 6.64
CA ARG A 16 3.93 -8.96 6.93
C ARG A 16 2.67 -9.51 6.25
N THR A 17 1.58 -8.75 6.30
CA THR A 17 0.31 -9.12 5.66
C THR A 17 0.46 -9.15 4.14
N SER A 18 1.12 -8.16 3.53
CA SER A 18 1.40 -8.14 2.09
C SER A 18 2.15 -9.39 1.64
N LEU A 19 3.20 -9.78 2.38
CA LEU A 19 3.94 -11.00 2.09
C LEU A 19 3.06 -12.27 2.25
N ALA A 20 2.25 -12.34 3.31
CA ALA A 20 1.39 -13.49 3.58
C ALA A 20 0.27 -13.66 2.53
N LEU A 21 -0.21 -12.55 1.96
CA LEU A 21 -1.21 -12.52 0.90
C LEU A 21 -0.62 -12.66 -0.51
N GLY A 22 0.72 -12.76 -0.63
CA GLY A 22 1.38 -12.98 -1.91
C GLY A 22 1.48 -11.73 -2.79
N TRP A 23 1.49 -10.53 -2.22
CA TRP A 23 1.77 -9.31 -2.97
C TRP A 23 3.21 -9.29 -3.48
N ASP A 24 3.43 -8.76 -4.68
CA ASP A 24 4.74 -8.72 -5.32
C ASP A 24 5.69 -7.66 -4.72
N ALA A 25 5.14 -6.56 -4.21
CA ALA A 25 5.91 -5.45 -3.67
C ALA A 25 5.10 -4.56 -2.72
N VAL A 26 5.80 -3.76 -1.92
CA VAL A 26 5.22 -2.68 -1.10
C VAL A 26 5.84 -1.35 -1.50
N ALA A 27 5.00 -0.42 -1.95
CA ALA A 27 5.40 0.98 -2.16
C ALA A 27 5.10 1.80 -0.89
N LEU A 28 6.07 2.57 -0.41
CA LEU A 28 5.94 3.52 0.68
C LEU A 28 5.86 4.94 0.10
N LEU A 29 4.69 5.55 0.24
CA LEU A 29 4.42 6.90 -0.24
C LEU A 29 4.85 7.96 0.79
N PRO A 30 4.85 9.26 0.41
CA PRO A 30 5.29 10.33 1.29
C PRO A 30 4.62 10.31 2.67
N GLY A 31 5.40 10.64 3.68
CA GLY A 31 5.01 10.54 5.07
C GLY A 31 5.17 9.15 5.68
N THR A 32 5.31 8.05 4.93
CA THR A 32 5.38 6.72 5.57
C THR A 32 6.70 6.52 6.31
N CYS A 33 6.62 6.06 7.57
CA CYS A 33 7.76 5.85 8.44
C CYS A 33 8.75 4.81 7.90
N ASP A 34 9.94 4.72 8.52
CA ASP A 34 11.00 3.83 8.06
C ASP A 34 10.71 2.34 8.35
N PRO A 35 10.65 1.45 7.33
CA PRO A 35 10.43 0.02 7.55
C PRO A 35 11.59 -0.67 8.28
N PHE A 36 12.79 -0.06 8.34
CA PHE A 36 13.97 -0.64 8.98
C PHE A 36 14.16 -0.24 10.43
N ASN A 37 13.25 0.54 11.03
CA ASN A 37 13.33 0.80 12.46
C ASN A 37 13.00 -0.45 13.28
N ASP A 38 13.54 -0.51 14.50
CA ASP A 38 13.38 -1.62 15.44
C ASP A 38 11.94 -2.11 15.61
N LYS A 39 10.98 -1.18 15.74
CA LYS A 39 9.58 -1.52 15.98
C LYS A 39 8.94 -2.12 14.73
N ALA A 40 9.20 -1.54 13.55
CA ALA A 40 8.74 -2.08 12.27
C ALA A 40 9.33 -3.45 11.97
N LEU A 41 10.64 -3.64 12.17
CA LEU A 41 11.32 -4.92 11.95
C LEU A 41 10.73 -6.04 12.83
N ARG A 42 10.51 -5.76 14.12
CA ARG A 42 9.90 -6.72 15.06
C ARG A 42 8.47 -7.07 14.65
N ALA A 43 7.66 -6.08 14.27
CA ALA A 43 6.29 -6.31 13.82
C ALA A 43 6.20 -7.09 12.50
N ALA A 44 7.11 -6.80 11.55
CA ALA A 44 7.15 -7.44 10.25
C ALA A 44 7.57 -8.91 10.28
N ARG A 45 8.19 -9.38 11.39
CA ARG A 45 8.65 -10.77 11.55
C ARG A 45 9.54 -11.23 10.38
N GLY A 46 10.46 -10.37 9.95
CA GLY A 46 11.37 -10.63 8.82
C GLY A 46 10.75 -10.38 7.44
N GLY A 47 9.48 -9.99 7.35
CA GLY A 47 8.81 -9.70 6.08
C GLY A 47 9.49 -8.61 5.24
N VAL A 48 10.04 -7.59 5.91
CA VAL A 48 10.78 -6.47 5.29
C VAL A 48 11.94 -6.92 4.39
N PHE A 49 12.54 -8.09 4.66
CA PHE A 49 13.65 -8.62 3.87
C PHE A 49 13.23 -9.61 2.78
N ARG A 50 11.93 -9.93 2.70
CA ARG A 50 11.39 -10.99 1.83
C ARG A 50 10.48 -10.46 0.73
N ILE A 51 9.90 -9.28 0.92
CA ILE A 51 9.10 -8.58 -0.09
C ILE A 51 9.87 -7.33 -0.53
N PRO A 52 9.99 -7.04 -1.84
CA PRO A 52 10.53 -5.79 -2.33
C PRO A 52 9.80 -4.59 -1.73
N ILE A 53 10.55 -3.63 -1.20
CA ILE A 53 10.03 -2.36 -0.68
C ILE A 53 10.67 -1.22 -1.44
N ALA A 54 9.85 -0.34 -2.01
CA ALA A 54 10.29 0.88 -2.70
C ALA A 54 9.69 2.10 -2.03
N ARG A 55 10.44 3.21 -1.98
CA ARG A 55 9.89 4.54 -1.64
C ARG A 55 9.57 5.25 -2.96
N LEU A 56 8.35 5.75 -3.08
CA LEU A 56 7.86 6.43 -4.28
C LEU A 56 7.10 7.70 -3.88
N GLY A 57 7.12 8.71 -4.75
CA GLY A 57 6.12 9.77 -4.78
C GLY A 57 4.80 9.31 -5.41
N TRP A 58 3.76 10.16 -5.33
CA TRP A 58 2.46 9.89 -5.95
C TRP A 58 2.56 9.81 -7.48
N ASP A 59 3.21 10.78 -8.11
CA ASP A 59 3.41 10.79 -9.56
C ASP A 59 4.17 9.53 -10.04
N GLU A 60 5.21 9.13 -9.30
CA GLU A 60 5.98 7.92 -9.62
C GLU A 60 5.13 6.64 -9.49
N LEU A 61 4.22 6.59 -8.51
CA LEU A 61 3.28 5.48 -8.38
C LEU A 61 2.29 5.46 -9.55
N VAL A 62 1.74 6.63 -9.92
CA VAL A 62 0.80 6.78 -11.02
C VAL A 62 1.45 6.28 -12.32
N ASP A 63 2.62 6.82 -12.66
CA ASP A 63 3.40 6.41 -13.83
C ASP A 63 3.72 4.91 -13.82
N PHE A 64 4.14 4.37 -12.67
CA PHE A 64 4.47 2.95 -12.52
C PHE A 64 3.27 2.04 -12.80
N THR A 65 2.10 2.40 -12.27
CA THR A 65 0.86 1.64 -12.42
C THR A 65 0.28 1.76 -13.83
N ASP A 66 0.28 2.94 -14.43
CA ASP A 66 -0.22 3.16 -15.79
C ASP A 66 0.63 2.42 -16.82
N ALA A 67 1.97 2.50 -16.70
CA ALA A 67 2.90 1.78 -17.58
C ALA A 67 2.73 0.26 -17.53
N ARG A 68 2.11 -0.28 -16.47
CA ARG A 68 1.86 -1.72 -16.26
C ARG A 68 0.40 -2.11 -16.41
N GLY A 69 -0.49 -1.16 -16.69
CA GLY A 69 -1.93 -1.39 -16.75
C GLY A 69 -2.51 -1.91 -15.42
N LEU A 70 -1.95 -1.49 -14.28
CA LEU A 70 -2.44 -1.92 -12.96
C LEU A 70 -3.69 -1.14 -12.57
N ALA A 71 -4.72 -1.84 -12.10
CA ALA A 71 -5.89 -1.22 -11.51
C ALA A 71 -5.54 -0.69 -10.10
N ARG A 72 -5.81 0.59 -9.85
CA ARG A 72 -5.57 1.23 -8.55
C ARG A 72 -6.87 1.23 -7.75
N TYR A 73 -6.84 0.71 -6.52
CA TYR A 73 -7.95 0.79 -5.57
C TYR A 73 -7.50 1.47 -4.29
N CYS A 74 -8.41 2.22 -3.67
CA CYS A 74 -8.18 2.96 -2.45
C CYS A 74 -9.08 2.41 -1.34
N ALA A 75 -8.49 2.07 -0.19
CA ALA A 75 -9.26 1.72 1.00
C ALA A 75 -9.67 3.00 1.74
N ASP A 76 -10.90 3.42 1.51
CA ASP A 76 -11.50 4.60 2.15
C ASP A 76 -12.81 4.21 2.84
N ALA A 77 -12.91 4.49 4.15
CA ALA A 77 -14.10 4.24 4.93
C ALA A 77 -15.28 5.17 4.56
N THR A 78 -15.01 6.24 3.82
CA THR A 78 -15.99 7.24 3.38
C THR A 78 -16.35 7.15 1.90
N ALA A 79 -15.83 6.14 1.20
CA ALA A 79 -16.08 5.96 -0.23
C ALA A 79 -17.58 5.87 -0.53
N ALA A 80 -18.05 6.75 -1.41
CA ALA A 80 -19.44 6.74 -1.90
C ALA A 80 -19.75 5.51 -2.77
N ASN A 81 -18.71 4.95 -3.42
CA ASN A 81 -18.79 3.76 -4.26
C ASN A 81 -17.90 2.67 -3.66
N ALA A 82 -18.52 1.70 -2.99
CA ALA A 82 -17.83 0.49 -2.59
C ALA A 82 -17.56 -0.36 -3.84
N VAL A 83 -16.30 -0.70 -4.08
CA VAL A 83 -15.92 -1.61 -5.15
C VAL A 83 -15.98 -3.03 -4.60
N ASP A 84 -16.73 -3.93 -5.25
CA ASP A 84 -16.62 -5.35 -4.93
C ASP A 84 -15.31 -5.88 -5.52
N ALA A 85 -14.34 -6.13 -4.65
CA ALA A 85 -12.99 -6.54 -5.05
C ALA A 85 -12.96 -7.85 -5.85
N LYS A 86 -14.05 -8.63 -5.85
CA LYS A 86 -14.15 -9.87 -6.63
C LYS A 86 -14.45 -9.61 -8.10
N GLU A 87 -15.40 -8.73 -8.41
CA GLU A 87 -15.88 -8.50 -9.78
C GLU A 87 -14.82 -7.86 -10.67
N GLU A 88 -13.97 -7.00 -10.11
CA GLU A 88 -12.92 -6.30 -10.86
C GLU A 88 -11.64 -7.14 -11.06
N SER A 89 -11.44 -8.21 -10.29
CA SER A 89 -10.29 -9.12 -10.49
C SER A 89 -10.42 -10.00 -11.75
N GLU A 90 -11.60 -10.01 -12.38
CA GLU A 90 -11.93 -10.88 -13.52
C GLU A 90 -11.37 -10.38 -14.86
N ASP A 91 -10.93 -9.12 -14.93
CA ASP A 91 -10.34 -8.56 -16.16
C ASP A 91 -8.86 -8.95 -16.37
N GLY A 92 -8.26 -9.63 -15.39
CA GLY A 92 -6.88 -10.11 -15.43
C GLY A 92 -5.82 -9.03 -15.26
N ARG A 93 -6.18 -7.79 -14.92
CA ARG A 93 -5.23 -6.72 -14.62
C ARG A 93 -4.59 -6.96 -13.25
N GLY A 94 -3.30 -6.65 -13.15
CA GLY A 94 -2.64 -6.59 -11.85
C GLY A 94 -3.22 -5.45 -11.01
N VAL A 95 -3.12 -5.56 -9.69
CA VAL A 95 -3.76 -4.62 -8.77
C VAL A 95 -2.72 -3.84 -7.97
N CYS A 96 -2.99 -2.56 -7.73
CA CYS A 96 -2.32 -1.73 -6.73
C CYS A 96 -3.34 -1.24 -5.70
N LEU A 97 -3.33 -1.84 -4.50
CA LEU A 97 -4.14 -1.39 -3.38
C LEU A 97 -3.42 -0.29 -2.59
N VAL A 98 -4.05 0.86 -2.42
CA VAL A 98 -3.57 2.00 -1.65
C VAL A 98 -4.25 2.01 -0.28
N LEU A 99 -3.44 2.06 0.78
CA LEU A 99 -3.89 2.11 2.17
C LEU A 99 -3.37 3.38 2.85
N GLY A 100 -4.28 4.15 3.46
CA GLY A 100 -3.96 5.34 4.23
C GLY A 100 -3.71 5.08 5.72
N ALA A 101 -3.32 6.13 6.44
CA ALA A 101 -3.12 6.04 7.89
C ALA A 101 -4.48 6.09 8.62
N GLU A 102 -4.67 5.25 9.63
CA GLU A 102 -5.96 5.06 10.33
C GLU A 102 -6.61 6.37 10.82
N GLY A 103 -5.83 7.33 11.32
CA GLY A 103 -6.38 8.59 11.85
C GLY A 103 -6.66 9.68 10.81
N ARG A 104 -5.87 9.74 9.73
CA ARG A 104 -5.98 10.80 8.69
C ARG A 104 -6.63 10.30 7.40
N GLY A 105 -6.80 8.99 7.25
CA GLY A 105 -7.20 8.35 6.02
C GLY A 105 -6.13 8.46 4.93
N LEU A 106 -6.61 8.47 3.69
CA LEU A 106 -5.83 8.71 2.48
C LEU A 106 -5.54 10.21 2.31
N SER A 107 -4.41 10.54 1.70
CA SER A 107 -4.07 11.92 1.31
C SER A 107 -4.97 12.43 0.17
N ALA A 108 -4.98 13.74 -0.05
CA ALA A 108 -5.77 14.35 -1.12
C ALA A 108 -5.32 13.85 -2.50
N GLU A 109 -4.01 13.62 -2.65
CA GLU A 109 -3.37 13.06 -3.84
C GLU A 109 -3.84 11.62 -4.14
N ALA A 110 -4.28 10.87 -3.13
CA ALA A 110 -4.86 9.54 -3.31
C ALA A 110 -6.32 9.55 -3.81
N LEU A 111 -7.02 10.67 -3.59
CA LEU A 111 -8.45 10.83 -3.84
C LEU A 111 -8.75 11.66 -5.10
N GLY A 112 -7.75 12.31 -5.68
CA GLY A 112 -7.82 13.05 -6.95
C GLY A 112 -7.44 12.18 -8.14
#